data_AF-A0A521LH84-F1
#
_entry.id   AF-A0A521LH84-F1
#
_cell.length_a   1.000
_cell.length_b   1.000
_cell.length_c   1.000
_cell.angle_alpha   90.00
_cell.angle_beta   90.00
_cell.angle_gamma   90.00
#
_symmetry.space_group_name_H-M   'P 1'
#
loop_
_entity.id
_entity.type
_entity.pdbx_description
1 polymer ?
#
loop_
_entity_poly.entity_id
_entity_poly.type
_entity_poly.pdbx_seq_one_letter_code
_entity_poly.pdbx_strand_id
1 'polypeptide(L)'
;MSASEKSAFSAEQIAAFERIQALRPVLFRQSADKARLFEICPDRACRRARACCEPRGLCFQVFLATTPDYLRRTFVYALRYRCDGLGPEDAWRKAEARVAVEGAMPLPVDPAGR
;
A
#
# COMPACT_ATOMS: atom_id res chain seq x y z
N MET A 1 -34.26 18.53 -15.84
CA MET A 1 -34.36 17.66 -14.65
C MET A 1 -33.32 16.56 -14.82
N SER A 2 -32.22 16.60 -14.07
CA SER A 2 -31.17 15.57 -14.16
C SER A 2 -31.72 14.27 -13.59
N ALA A 3 -31.78 13.22 -14.41
CA ALA A 3 -32.05 11.88 -13.92
C ALA A 3 -31.02 11.58 -12.82
N SER A 4 -31.49 11.36 -11.60
CA SER A 4 -30.66 10.84 -10.52
C SER A 4 -30.22 9.45 -10.97
N GLU A 5 -28.99 9.34 -11.46
CA GLU A 5 -28.38 8.06 -11.81
C GLU A 5 -28.41 7.21 -10.54
N LYS A 6 -29.28 6.20 -10.54
CA LYS A 6 -29.29 5.21 -9.47
C LYS A 6 -27.92 4.54 -9.49
N SER A 7 -27.17 4.70 -8.40
CA SER A 7 -25.87 4.06 -8.19
C SER A 7 -25.90 2.61 -8.70
N ALA A 8 -24.88 2.23 -9.48
CA ALA A 8 -24.71 0.86 -9.95
C ALA A 8 -24.46 -0.16 -8.81
N PHE A 9 -24.23 0.33 -7.59
CA PHE A 9 -24.00 -0.46 -6.39
C PHE A 9 -25.22 -0.47 -5.47
N SER A 10 -25.51 -1.63 -4.88
CA SER A 10 -26.53 -1.77 -3.85
C SER A 10 -26.16 -0.98 -2.59
N ALA A 11 -27.17 -0.60 -1.80
CA ALA A 11 -26.95 0.07 -0.52
C ALA A 11 -26.05 -0.75 0.43
N GLU A 12 -26.13 -2.08 0.37
CA GLU A 12 -25.26 -2.97 1.14
C GLU A 12 -23.80 -2.89 0.66
N GLN A 13 -23.56 -2.85 -0.65
CA GLN A 13 -22.22 -2.68 -1.22
C GLN A 13 -21.61 -1.32 -0.83
N ILE A 14 -22.41 -0.26 -0.84
CA ILE A 14 -21.98 1.08 -0.42
C ILE A 14 -21.62 1.07 1.08
N ALA A 15 -22.49 0.53 1.93
CA ALA A 15 -22.23 0.44 3.37
C ALA A 15 -21.00 -0.43 3.69
N ALA A 16 -20.79 -1.53 2.96
CA ALA A 16 -19.60 -2.36 3.10
C ALA A 16 -18.32 -1.59 2.72
N PHE A 17 -18.36 -0.84 1.61
CA PHE A 17 -17.25 0.01 1.19
C PHE A 17 -16.93 1.08 2.25
N GLU A 18 -17.94 1.79 2.75
CA GLU A 18 -17.76 2.83 3.78
C GLU A 18 -17.15 2.27 5.06
N ARG A 19 -17.57 1.07 5.51
CA ARG A 19 -16.96 0.38 6.66
C ARG A 19 -15.48 0.10 6.43
N ILE A 20 -15.10 -0.40 5.25
CA ILE A 20 -13.69 -0.68 4.91
C ILE A 20 -12.89 0.63 4.87
N GLN A 21 -13.46 1.68 4.28
CA GLN A 21 -12.81 2.98 4.17
C GLN A 21 -12.62 3.64 5.54
N ALA A 22 -13.56 3.45 6.48
CA ALA A 22 -13.44 3.94 7.85
C ALA A 22 -12.25 3.30 8.61
N LEU A 23 -11.86 2.06 8.26
CA LEU A 23 -10.70 1.38 8.86
C LEU A 23 -9.36 1.85 8.28
N ARG A 24 -9.36 2.46 7.09
CA ARG A 24 -8.14 2.82 6.35
C ARG A 24 -7.17 3.71 7.15
N PRO A 25 -7.59 4.77 7.86
CA PRO A 25 -6.69 5.56 8.69
C PRO A 25 -6.04 4.76 9.82
N VAL A 26 -6.79 3.85 10.44
CA VAL A 26 -6.29 2.98 11.52
C VAL A 26 -5.20 2.05 10.98
N LEU A 27 -5.47 1.41 9.84
CA LEU A 27 -4.52 0.52 9.19
C LEU A 27 -3.23 1.26 8.78
N PHE A 28 -3.34 2.47 8.24
CA PHE A 28 -2.17 3.24 7.82
C PHE A 28 -1.31 3.71 9.00
N ARG A 29 -1.90 4.13 10.12
CA ARG A 29 -1.13 4.44 11.33
C ARG A 29 -0.40 3.22 11.87
N GLN A 30 -1.10 2.08 12.00
CA GLN A 30 -0.47 0.85 12.47
C GLN A 30 0.66 0.38 11.55
N SER A 31 0.51 0.53 10.24
CA SER A 31 1.57 0.20 9.29
C SER A 31 2.77 1.16 9.40
N ALA A 32 2.54 2.45 9.61
CA ALA A 32 3.61 3.41 9.88
C ALA A 32 4.40 3.04 11.15
N ASP A 33 3.71 2.61 12.20
CA ASP A 33 4.31 2.22 13.48
C ASP A 33 5.16 0.96 13.33
N LYS A 34 4.63 -0.06 12.64
CA LYS A 34 5.35 -1.30 12.32
C LYS A 34 6.59 -1.05 11.47
N ALA A 35 6.50 -0.11 10.52
CA ALA A 35 7.64 0.33 9.70
C ALA A 35 8.56 1.32 10.44
N ARG A 36 8.26 1.66 11.70
CA ARG A 36 9.02 2.60 12.55
C ARG A 36 9.27 3.96 11.88
N LEU A 37 8.31 4.43 11.07
CA LEU A 37 8.46 5.69 10.34
C LEU A 37 8.64 6.92 11.24
N PHE A 38 8.25 6.81 12.52
CA PHE A 38 8.51 7.86 13.51
C PHE A 38 10.01 8.20 13.62
N GLU A 39 10.92 7.26 13.36
CA GLU A 39 12.39 7.49 13.48
C GLU A 39 12.92 8.51 12.49
N ILE A 40 12.29 8.58 11.32
CA ILE A 40 12.66 9.50 10.23
C ILE A 40 11.65 10.65 10.07
N CYS A 41 10.58 10.66 10.87
CA CYS A 41 9.54 11.69 10.81
C CYS A 41 10.08 13.02 11.38
N PRO A 42 9.87 14.17 10.70
CA PRO A 42 10.29 15.48 11.21
C PRO A 42 9.48 15.96 12.42
N ASP A 43 8.28 15.42 12.66
CA ASP A 43 7.44 15.77 13.80
C ASP A 43 7.95 15.15 15.12
N ARG A 44 8.17 16.03 16.12
CA ARG A 44 8.60 15.64 17.47
C ARG A 44 7.55 14.83 18.23
N ALA A 45 6.26 15.07 17.99
CA ALA A 45 5.18 14.33 18.64
C ALA A 45 5.24 12.85 18.25
N CYS A 46 5.39 12.56 16.94
CA CYS A 46 5.53 11.20 16.44
C CYS A 46 6.78 10.50 17.01
N ARG A 47 7.94 11.18 17.03
CA ARG A 47 9.18 10.64 17.62
C ARG A 47 9.03 10.29 19.09
N ARG A 48 8.43 11.17 19.88
CA ARG A 48 8.23 10.97 21.33
C ARG A 48 7.24 9.84 21.61
N ALA A 49 6.14 9.79 20.86
CA ALA A 49 5.14 8.74 20.99
C ALA A 49 5.62 7.39 20.44
N ARG A 50 6.69 7.39 19.63
CA ARG A 50 7.16 6.23 18.85
C ARG A 50 6.04 5.64 17.99
N ALA A 51 5.21 6.52 17.43
CA ALA A 51 4.03 6.16 16.65
C ALA A 51 3.62 7.32 15.73
N CYS A 52 2.82 7.03 14.70
CA CYS A 52 2.22 8.03 13.81
C CYS A 52 1.06 8.72 14.52
N CYS A 53 1.25 10.01 14.86
CA CYS A 53 0.23 10.83 15.50
C CYS A 53 -0.74 11.49 14.48
N GLU A 54 -0.48 11.38 13.18
CA GLU A 54 -1.33 12.00 12.16
C GLU A 54 -2.63 11.17 11.98
N PRO A 55 -3.82 11.78 12.12
CA PRO A 55 -5.10 11.05 12.17
C PRO A 55 -5.42 10.19 10.95
N ARG A 56 -4.95 10.57 9.76
CA ARG A 56 -5.18 9.87 8.49
C ARG A 56 -4.07 8.87 8.14
N GLY A 57 -3.03 8.75 8.96
CA GLY A 57 -1.89 7.87 8.72
C GLY A 57 -1.04 8.31 7.52
N LEU A 58 -0.93 9.63 7.26
CA LEU A 58 -0.23 10.16 6.08
C LEU A 58 1.22 9.69 5.97
N CYS A 59 1.90 9.41 7.08
CA CYS A 59 3.30 8.97 7.07
C CYS A 59 3.50 7.69 6.25
N PHE A 60 2.61 6.71 6.40
CA PHE A 60 2.70 5.46 5.63
C PHE A 60 2.37 5.66 4.15
N GLN A 61 1.43 6.56 3.85
CA GLN A 61 1.07 6.89 2.46
C GLN A 61 2.23 7.56 1.74
N VAL A 62 2.89 8.54 2.38
CA VAL A 62 4.09 9.19 1.84
C VAL A 62 5.22 8.18 1.68
N PHE A 63 5.46 7.34 2.69
CA PHE A 63 6.45 6.28 2.62
C PHE A 63 6.23 5.40 1.39
N LEU A 64 5.01 4.92 1.17
CA LEU A 64 4.67 4.14 -0.02
C LEU A 64 4.88 4.96 -1.31
N ALA A 65 4.41 6.20 -1.37
CA ALA A 65 4.56 7.05 -2.56
C ALA A 65 6.03 7.30 -2.93
N THR A 66 6.92 7.39 -1.93
CA THR A 66 8.37 7.60 -2.13
C THR A 66 9.17 6.30 -2.27
N THR A 67 8.57 5.14 -1.96
CA THR A 67 9.25 3.85 -2.08
C THR A 67 9.45 3.51 -3.56
N PRO A 68 10.68 3.16 -4.00
CA PRO A 68 10.94 2.70 -5.36
C PRO A 68 9.98 1.60 -5.81
N ASP A 69 9.60 1.61 -7.10
CA ASP A 69 8.63 0.65 -7.65
C ASP A 69 9.03 -0.81 -7.41
N TYR A 70 10.32 -1.13 -7.58
CA TYR A 70 10.90 -2.43 -7.26
C TYR A 70 10.53 -2.89 -5.84
N LEU A 71 10.81 -2.05 -4.83
CA LEU A 71 10.54 -2.37 -3.43
C LEU A 71 9.04 -2.48 -3.14
N ARG A 72 8.22 -1.61 -3.74
CA ARG A 72 6.75 -1.70 -3.61
C ARG A 72 6.22 -3.02 -4.13
N ARG A 73 6.66 -3.44 -5.32
CA ARG A 73 6.24 -4.70 -5.95
C ARG A 73 6.73 -5.91 -5.16
N THR A 74 7.99 -5.89 -4.73
CA THR A 74 8.56 -6.94 -3.87
C THR A 74 7.71 -7.09 -2.59
N PHE A 75 7.38 -5.99 -1.92
CA PHE A 75 6.55 -6.03 -0.73
C PHE A 75 5.14 -6.61 -1.00
N VAL A 76 4.49 -6.21 -2.10
CA VAL A 76 3.15 -6.74 -2.47
C VAL A 76 3.20 -8.24 -2.76
N TYR A 77 4.19 -8.72 -3.51
CA TYR A 77 4.33 -10.15 -3.77
C TYR A 77 4.67 -10.94 -2.51
N ALA A 78 5.56 -10.41 -1.66
CA ALA A 78 5.90 -11.05 -0.41
C ALA A 78 4.66 -11.21 0.49
N LEU A 79 3.80 -10.19 0.57
CA LEU A 79 2.53 -10.29 1.30
C LEU A 79 1.61 -11.38 0.73
N ARG A 80 1.47 -11.45 -0.60
CA ARG A 80 0.67 -12.50 -1.25
C ARG A 80 1.20 -13.89 -0.94
N TYR A 81 2.49 -14.11 -1.11
CA TYR A 81 3.11 -15.40 -0.80
C TYR A 81 3.00 -15.79 0.68
N ARG A 82 3.03 -14.81 1.60
CA ARG A 82 2.72 -15.06 3.01
C ARG A 82 1.28 -15.46 3.24
N CYS A 83 0.32 -14.84 2.55
CA CYS A 83 -1.08 -15.28 2.58
C CYS A 83 -1.25 -16.71 2.03
N ASP A 84 -0.39 -17.12 1.11
CA ASP A 84 -0.33 -18.49 0.56
C ASP A 84 0.44 -19.47 1.47
N GLY A 85 0.90 -19.03 2.64
CA GLY A 85 1.53 -19.88 3.66
C GLY A 85 3.05 -19.90 3.65
N LEU A 86 3.74 -19.11 2.83
CA LEU A 86 5.20 -19.02 2.88
C LEU A 86 5.68 -18.29 4.14
N GLY A 87 6.82 -18.73 4.66
CA GLY A 87 7.56 -18.02 5.70
C GLY A 87 8.02 -16.63 5.22
N PRO A 88 8.29 -15.69 6.15
CA PRO A 88 8.60 -14.30 5.79
C PRO A 88 9.82 -14.16 4.86
N GLU A 89 10.93 -14.84 5.16
CA GLU A 89 12.17 -14.77 4.40
C GLU A 89 12.01 -15.42 3.01
N ASP A 90 11.35 -16.58 2.95
CA ASP A 90 11.08 -17.27 1.68
C ASP A 90 10.15 -16.47 0.79
N ALA A 91 9.11 -15.87 1.36
CA ALA A 91 8.19 -15.00 0.64
C ALA A 91 8.92 -13.78 0.06
N TRP A 92 9.82 -13.17 0.83
CA TRP A 92 10.62 -12.04 0.38
C TRP A 92 11.55 -12.42 -0.76
N ARG A 93 12.34 -13.48 -0.59
CA ARG A 93 13.27 -14.00 -1.60
C ARG A 93 12.55 -14.38 -2.91
N LYS A 94 11.38 -15.02 -2.79
CA LYS A 94 10.54 -15.36 -3.95
C LYS A 94 9.99 -14.11 -4.65
N ALA A 95 9.63 -13.08 -3.90
CA ALA A 95 9.18 -11.81 -4.44
C ALA A 95 10.30 -11.06 -5.17
N GLU A 96 11.50 -10.99 -4.61
CA GLU A 96 12.66 -10.38 -5.26
C GLU A 96 12.98 -11.06 -6.59
N ALA A 97 12.99 -12.41 -6.61
CA ALA A 97 13.19 -13.18 -7.83
C ALA A 97 12.11 -12.88 -8.88
N ARG A 98 10.84 -12.77 -8.46
CA ARG A 98 9.74 -12.41 -9.37
C ARG A 98 9.92 -11.03 -9.98
N VAL A 99 10.23 -10.02 -9.17
CA VAL A 99 10.42 -8.64 -9.67
C VAL A 99 11.66 -8.53 -10.54
N ALA A 100 12.74 -9.25 -10.24
CA ALA A 100 13.94 -9.28 -11.07
C ALA A 100 13.65 -9.81 -12.49
N VAL A 101 12.85 -10.88 -12.61
CA VAL A 101 12.39 -11.39 -13.91
C VAL A 101 11.55 -10.34 -14.65
N GLU A 102 10.65 -9.66 -13.94
CA GLU A 102 9.79 -8.65 -14.55
C GLU A 102 10.55 -7.37 -14.96
N GLY A 103 11.60 -6.98 -14.22
CA GLY A 103 12.48 -5.86 -14.56
C GLY A 103 13.47 -6.18 -15.68
N ALA A 104 13.79 -7.46 -15.88
CA ALA A 104 14.59 -7.95 -17.01
C ALA A 104 13.76 -8.13 -18.29
N MET A 105 12.41 -8.13 -18.20
CA MET A 105 11.59 -8.07 -19.41
C MET A 105 11.71 -6.67 -20.03
N PRO A 106 12.04 -6.56 -21.33
CA PRO A 106 11.94 -5.29 -22.02
C PRO A 106 10.49 -4.81 -21.91
N LEU A 107 10.32 -3.53 -21.54
CA LEU A 107 9.01 -2.88 -21.66
C LEU A 107 8.53 -3.03 -23.11
N PRO A 108 7.24 -3.30 -23.36
CA PRO A 108 6.70 -3.18 -24.71
C PRO A 108 7.02 -1.76 -25.18
N VAL A 109 7.96 -1.64 -26.11
CA VAL A 109 8.15 -0.40 -26.84
C VAL A 109 6.88 -0.21 -27.64
N ASP A 110 6.13 0.85 -27.34
CA ASP A 110 5.06 1.29 -28.24
C ASP A 110 5.72 1.60 -29.59
N PRO A 111 5.40 0.88 -30.68
CA PRO A 111 5.98 1.18 -31.98
C PRO A 111 5.52 2.55 -32.51
N ALA A 112 4.52 3.18 -31.88
CA ALA A 112 4.09 4.53 -32.16
C ALA A 112 4.65 5.52 -31.12
N GLY A 113 5.94 5.86 -31.24
CA GLY A 113 6.49 7.05 -30.60
C GLY A 113 5.84 8.33 -31.17
N ARG A 114 4.66 8.69 -30.66
CA ARG A 114 4.01 9.99 -30.87
C ARG A 114 3.47 10.56 -29.57
#